data_AF-A0A2V2RDS8-F1
#
_entry.id   AF-A0A2V2RDS8-F1
#
_cell.length_a   1.000
_cell.length_b   1.000
_cell.length_c   1.000
_cell.angle_alpha   90.00
_cell.angle_beta   90.00
_cell.angle_gamma   90.00
#
_symmetry.space_group_name_H-M   'P 1'
#
loop_
_entity.id
_entity.type
_entity.pdbx_description
1 polymer ?
#
loop_
_entity_poly.entity_id
_entity_poly.type
_entity_poly.pdbx_seq_one_letter_code
_entity_poly.pdbx_strand_id
1 'polypeptide(L)'
;MRKLFYPFFAGVLLLSLVFPSLADTIRLKDGSVIHGQVVGFKDQQFIVLIGSGTKGRRSRTTIYVEDVDSIEFDATTGDTVAANDSVPMSQPQATNNRVDNTPTTNSTVPNTTPTFFTIKVAVRADATNNGWTNSGLVVRKGQRLRITASGRVSLGKKGFSNPAGVPTLPDPDKLMRNEPTGALIAVIGDDNDDFLFLGARRDFVAQRDGVLFLGVNEGELTDNTGTYDVVIEAEASGSIPR
;
A
#
# COMPACT_ATOMS: atom_id res chain seq x y z
N MET A 1 33.92 -28.17 54.20
CA MET A 1 32.67 -28.32 53.45
C MET A 1 32.87 -27.69 52.08
N ARG A 2 32.65 -28.49 51.01
CA ARG A 2 32.30 -28.17 49.60
C ARG A 2 32.54 -26.70 49.13
N LYS A 3 33.21 -26.41 48.02
CA LYS A 3 32.96 -26.92 46.64
C LYS A 3 34.17 -26.71 45.71
N LEU A 4 34.30 -27.66 44.78
CA LEU A 4 35.01 -27.61 43.48
C LEU A 4 34.64 -26.36 42.65
N PHE A 5 35.48 -25.95 41.70
CA PHE A 5 35.28 -26.15 40.25
C PHE A 5 36.34 -25.41 39.39
N TYR A 6 36.74 -26.07 38.29
CA TYR A 6 37.83 -25.77 37.36
C TYR A 6 37.62 -24.52 36.49
N PRO A 7 38.69 -23.87 35.98
CA PRO A 7 38.60 -22.81 34.97
C PRO A 7 38.71 -23.36 33.54
N PHE A 8 38.35 -22.50 32.57
CA PHE A 8 38.43 -22.64 31.11
C PHE A 8 37.37 -23.52 30.42
N PHE A 9 36.19 -22.92 30.20
CA PHE A 9 35.29 -23.33 29.13
C PHE A 9 35.56 -22.46 27.90
N ALA A 10 35.74 -23.16 26.78
CA ALA A 10 36.08 -22.64 25.46
C ALA A 10 35.05 -21.64 24.91
N GLY A 11 35.53 -20.71 24.10
CA GLY A 11 34.69 -19.78 23.34
C GLY A 11 33.70 -20.53 22.44
N VAL A 12 32.41 -20.25 22.62
CA VAL A 12 31.38 -20.62 21.65
C VAL A 12 31.16 -19.41 20.76
N LEU A 13 31.99 -19.32 19.73
CA LEU A 13 31.63 -18.69 18.45
C LEU A 13 31.00 -19.80 17.61
N LEU A 14 29.70 -19.74 17.37
CA LEU A 14 28.99 -20.41 16.26
C LEU A 14 27.54 -19.92 16.33
N LEU A 15 27.21 -18.90 15.54
CA LEU A 15 26.82 -18.98 14.13
C LEU A 15 25.33 -18.70 14.12
N SER A 16 25.00 -17.44 13.83
CA SER A 16 23.64 -17.07 13.45
C SER A 16 23.22 -17.97 12.29
N LEU A 17 22.44 -19.01 12.58
CA LEU A 17 21.68 -19.71 11.56
C LEU A 17 20.70 -18.69 10.99
N VAL A 18 21.09 -18.07 9.88
CA VAL A 18 20.16 -17.39 8.99
C VAL A 18 19.34 -18.51 8.35
N PHE A 19 18.18 -18.81 8.93
CA PHE A 19 17.19 -19.62 8.23
C PHE A 19 16.77 -18.83 6.98
N PRO A 20 16.88 -19.38 5.76
CA PRO A 20 16.32 -18.74 4.59
C PRO A 20 14.81 -18.62 4.84
N SER A 21 14.30 -17.39 4.90
CA SER A 21 12.87 -17.15 4.89
C SER A 21 12.35 -17.56 3.53
N LEU A 22 11.68 -18.70 3.45
CA LEU A 22 11.05 -19.17 2.22
C LEU A 22 9.93 -18.19 1.85
N ALA A 23 10.24 -17.30 0.92
CA ALA A 23 9.35 -16.30 0.38
C ALA A 23 9.59 -16.27 -1.14
N ASP A 24 8.52 -16.31 -1.93
CA ASP A 24 8.65 -16.09 -3.36
C ASP A 24 9.05 -14.62 -3.59
N THR A 25 9.86 -14.41 -4.62
CA THR A 25 10.34 -13.09 -5.00
C THR A 25 9.50 -12.59 -6.16
N ILE A 26 8.68 -11.58 -5.92
CA ILE A 26 7.79 -10.98 -6.91
C ILE A 26 8.43 -9.65 -7.32
N ARG A 27 8.93 -9.58 -8.54
CA ARG A 27 9.43 -8.34 -9.15
C ARG A 27 8.27 -7.66 -9.85
N LEU A 28 8.04 -6.40 -9.51
CA LEU A 28 7.06 -5.56 -10.17
C LEU A 28 7.73 -4.77 -11.30
N LYS A 29 6.94 -4.32 -12.28
CA LYS A 29 7.42 -3.53 -13.43
C LYS A 29 8.02 -2.18 -13.03
N ASP A 30 7.73 -1.70 -11.83
CA ASP A 30 8.36 -0.51 -11.24
C ASP A 30 9.75 -0.81 -10.64
N GLY A 31 10.23 -2.05 -10.74
CA GLY A 31 11.49 -2.53 -10.19
C GLY A 31 11.45 -2.87 -8.70
N SER A 32 10.31 -2.66 -8.03
CA SER A 32 10.15 -3.06 -6.64
C SER A 32 10.07 -4.58 -6.50
N VAL A 33 10.50 -5.06 -5.34
CA VAL A 33 10.59 -6.49 -5.06
C VAL A 33 9.81 -6.80 -3.79
N ILE A 34 8.79 -7.63 -3.92
CA ILE A 34 8.00 -8.13 -2.80
C ILE A 34 8.47 -9.54 -2.48
N HIS A 35 8.76 -9.76 -1.21
CA HIS A 35 9.04 -11.09 -0.69
C HIS A 35 7.79 -11.59 0.04
N GLY A 36 7.19 -12.67 -0.45
CA GLY A 36 6.02 -13.27 0.17
C GLY A 36 5.61 -14.56 -0.54
N GLN A 37 4.77 -15.36 0.10
CA GLN A 37 4.29 -16.60 -0.48
C GLN A 37 3.08 -16.34 -1.39
N VAL A 38 3.17 -16.69 -2.66
CA VAL A 38 2.01 -16.66 -3.56
C VAL A 38 1.10 -17.85 -3.21
N VAL A 39 -0.12 -17.56 -2.75
CA VAL A 39 -1.08 -18.59 -2.30
C VAL A 39 -2.27 -18.77 -3.21
N GLY A 40 -2.40 -17.93 -4.25
CA GLY A 40 -3.45 -18.09 -5.23
C GLY A 40 -3.42 -17.03 -6.32
N PHE A 41 -4.19 -17.30 -7.36
CA PHE A 41 -4.45 -16.38 -8.46
C PHE A 41 -5.94 -16.39 -8.78
N LYS A 42 -6.58 -15.22 -8.80
CA LYS A 42 -8.00 -15.08 -9.13
C LYS A 42 -8.25 -13.69 -9.70
N ASP A 43 -9.14 -13.58 -10.68
CA ASP A 43 -9.58 -12.28 -11.22
C ASP A 43 -8.41 -11.40 -11.68
N GLN A 44 -7.40 -12.01 -12.31
CA GLN A 44 -6.14 -11.38 -12.75
C GLN A 44 -5.26 -10.82 -11.63
N GLN A 45 -5.43 -11.32 -10.41
CA GLN A 45 -4.67 -10.89 -9.24
C GLN A 45 -3.97 -12.06 -8.55
N PHE A 46 -2.71 -11.87 -8.19
CA PHE A 46 -1.96 -12.73 -7.28
C PHE A 46 -2.31 -12.39 -5.83
N ILE A 47 -2.61 -13.42 -5.05
CA ILE A 47 -2.83 -13.32 -3.61
C ILE A 47 -1.53 -13.75 -2.93
N VAL A 48 -0.92 -12.84 -2.17
CA VAL A 48 0.38 -13.05 -1.54
C VAL A 48 0.27 -12.91 -0.02
N LEU A 49 0.88 -13.84 0.71
CA LEU A 49 1.04 -13.76 2.16
C LEU A 49 2.46 -13.25 2.48
N ILE A 50 2.53 -12.15 3.23
CA ILE A 50 3.79 -11.51 3.60
C ILE A 50 4.01 -11.69 5.11
N GLY A 51 5.17 -12.22 5.50
CA GLY A 51 5.60 -12.38 6.90
C GLY A 51 6.26 -13.73 7.23
N SER A 52 7.40 -13.70 7.93
CA SER A 52 8.16 -14.89 8.33
C SER A 52 7.63 -15.51 9.64
N GLY A 53 7.61 -16.84 9.70
CA GLY A 53 7.00 -17.58 10.80
C GLY A 53 7.77 -17.52 12.12
N THR A 54 7.02 -17.38 13.22
CA THR A 54 7.08 -18.14 14.51
C THR A 54 6.26 -17.41 15.60
N LYS A 55 5.95 -16.12 15.43
CA LYS A 55 5.00 -15.38 16.30
C LYS A 55 4.35 -14.11 15.69
N GLY A 56 4.53 -13.87 14.38
CA GLY A 56 4.11 -12.63 13.70
C GLY A 56 2.89 -12.79 12.79
N ARG A 57 2.02 -11.77 12.76
CA ARG A 57 0.79 -11.66 11.96
C ARG A 57 1.13 -11.66 10.46
N ARG A 58 0.71 -12.70 9.72
CA ARG A 58 0.82 -12.74 8.25
C ARG A 58 -0.14 -11.71 7.65
N SER A 59 0.35 -10.80 6.80
CA SER A 59 -0.50 -9.87 6.04
C SER A 59 -0.81 -10.44 4.66
N ARG A 60 -2.08 -10.40 4.26
CA ARG A 60 -2.53 -10.82 2.93
C ARG A 60 -2.56 -9.58 2.04
N THR A 61 -1.81 -9.61 0.94
CA THR A 61 -1.84 -8.58 -0.09
C THR A 61 -2.30 -9.16 -1.41
N THR A 62 -2.79 -8.30 -2.29
CA THR A 62 -3.25 -8.68 -3.62
C THR A 62 -2.53 -7.82 -4.66
N ILE A 63 -1.96 -8.44 -5.68
CA ILE A 63 -1.13 -7.80 -6.71
C ILE A 63 -1.74 -8.09 -8.07
N TYR A 64 -1.99 -7.06 -8.89
CA TYR A 64 -2.52 -7.26 -10.23
C TYR A 64 -1.45 -7.80 -11.18
N VAL A 65 -1.83 -8.71 -12.08
CA VAL A 65 -0.90 -9.29 -13.08
C VAL A 65 -0.24 -8.24 -13.96
N GLU A 66 -0.91 -7.10 -14.17
CA GLU A 66 -0.40 -6.00 -14.98
C GLU A 66 0.80 -5.29 -14.35
N ASP A 67 0.93 -5.34 -13.02
CA ASP A 67 2.03 -4.73 -12.26
C ASP A 67 3.22 -5.69 -12.10
N VAL A 68 3.03 -6.98 -12.35
CA VAL A 68 4.07 -8.00 -12.18
C VAL A 68 4.98 -8.03 -13.41
N ASP A 69 6.27 -7.95 -13.15
CA ASP A 69 7.32 -8.19 -14.15
C ASP A 69 7.72 -9.68 -14.15
N SER A 70 8.06 -10.24 -12.97
CA SER A 70 8.37 -11.65 -12.83
C SER A 70 8.11 -12.19 -11.41
N ILE A 71 7.98 -13.51 -11.29
CA ILE A 71 7.86 -14.22 -10.02
C ILE A 71 8.88 -15.34 -10.00
N GLU A 72 9.76 -15.34 -9.00
CA GLU A 72 10.71 -16.41 -8.71
C GLU A 72 10.19 -17.19 -7.49
N PHE A 73 9.81 -18.46 -7.70
CA PHE A 73 9.32 -19.34 -6.64
C PHE A 73 10.49 -20.06 -5.97
N ASP A 74 10.72 -19.80 -4.68
CA ASP A 74 11.79 -20.44 -3.92
C ASP A 74 11.26 -21.71 -3.25
N ALA A 75 11.35 -22.83 -3.96
CA ALA A 75 10.82 -24.12 -3.53
C ALA A 75 11.85 -24.92 -2.70
N THR A 76 11.63 -24.99 -1.39
CA THR A 76 11.94 -26.21 -0.62
C THR A 76 10.67 -26.56 0.19
N THR A 77 9.81 -27.47 -0.25
CA THR A 77 10.04 -28.92 -0.18
C THR A 77 8.96 -29.64 -1.01
N GLY A 78 9.41 -30.58 -1.85
CA GLY A 78 8.73 -31.85 -2.15
C GLY A 78 7.42 -31.81 -2.93
N ASP A 79 7.52 -31.84 -4.27
CA ASP A 79 6.67 -32.76 -5.01
C ASP A 79 7.53 -33.78 -5.77
N THR A 80 7.17 -35.03 -5.58
CA THR A 80 7.89 -36.20 -6.10
C THR A 80 7.22 -36.53 -7.41
N VAL A 81 7.66 -35.93 -8.51
CA VAL A 81 7.35 -36.47 -9.84
C VAL A 81 8.59 -37.15 -10.39
N ALA A 82 8.51 -38.47 -10.34
CA ALA A 82 9.50 -39.41 -10.82
C ALA A 82 9.94 -39.05 -12.25
N ALA A 83 11.26 -39.12 -12.44
CA ALA A 83 11.90 -39.11 -13.73
C ALA A 83 11.48 -40.31 -14.57
N ASN A 84 10.99 -40.04 -15.78
CA ASN A 84 11.20 -40.81 -17.01
C ASN A 84 10.76 -39.83 -18.13
N ASP A 85 11.53 -39.47 -19.15
CA ASP A 85 12.50 -40.25 -19.90
C ASP A 85 13.37 -39.30 -20.75
N SER A 86 14.62 -39.72 -20.96
CA SER A 86 15.65 -39.39 -21.96
C SER A 86 15.51 -38.23 -23.01
N VAL A 87 16.63 -37.50 -23.17
CA VAL A 87 17.03 -36.54 -24.24
C VAL A 87 16.97 -37.17 -25.66
N PRO A 88 16.88 -36.43 -26.81
CA PRO A 88 17.97 -35.55 -27.30
C PRO A 88 17.60 -34.30 -28.15
N MET A 89 18.54 -33.35 -28.11
CA MET A 89 18.90 -32.29 -29.07
C MET A 89 18.32 -32.38 -30.50
N SER A 90 17.75 -31.28 -31.01
CA SER A 90 17.61 -30.97 -32.44
C SER A 90 17.39 -29.47 -32.66
N GLN A 91 18.42 -28.80 -33.18
CA GLN A 91 18.35 -27.48 -33.81
C GLN A 91 17.52 -27.54 -35.10
N PRO A 92 16.81 -26.45 -35.49
CA PRO A 92 16.86 -26.07 -36.90
C PRO A 92 17.13 -24.58 -37.15
N GLN A 93 18.11 -24.41 -38.04
CA GLN A 93 18.36 -23.37 -39.04
C GLN A 93 17.32 -22.27 -39.29
N ALA A 94 17.90 -21.08 -39.51
CA ALA A 94 17.31 -19.90 -40.10
C ALA A 94 16.61 -20.16 -41.44
N THR A 95 15.48 -19.47 -41.66
CA THR A 95 15.04 -19.05 -43.00
C THR A 95 14.58 -17.59 -42.95
N ASN A 96 15.26 -16.78 -43.75
CA ASN A 96 14.83 -15.45 -44.17
C ASN A 96 13.48 -15.55 -44.87
N ASN A 97 12.51 -14.74 -44.47
CA ASN A 97 11.53 -14.19 -45.40
C ASN A 97 11.17 -12.77 -45.00
N ARG A 98 11.87 -11.85 -45.67
CA ARG A 98 11.57 -10.43 -45.76
C ARG A 98 10.23 -10.27 -46.51
N VAL A 99 9.23 -9.72 -45.84
CA VAL A 99 8.13 -9.01 -46.50
C VAL A 99 8.21 -7.57 -46.02
N ASP A 100 8.64 -6.72 -46.94
CA ASP A 100 8.64 -5.26 -46.83
C ASP A 100 7.18 -4.80 -46.91
N ASN A 101 6.66 -4.22 -45.84
CA ASN A 101 5.44 -3.41 -45.86
C ASN A 101 5.64 -2.28 -44.86
N THR A 102 6.06 -1.13 -45.37
CA THR A 102 6.04 0.15 -44.65
C THR A 102 4.60 0.68 -44.64
N PRO A 103 4.08 1.09 -43.48
CA PRO A 103 3.26 2.30 -43.44
C PRO A 103 3.71 3.26 -42.34
N THR A 104 4.06 4.48 -42.77
CA THR A 104 3.81 5.78 -42.12
C THR A 104 3.82 5.84 -40.58
N THR A 105 4.85 6.50 -40.03
CA THR A 105 4.88 7.03 -38.67
C THR A 105 3.85 8.15 -38.49
N ASN A 106 2.60 7.78 -38.18
CA ASN A 106 1.73 8.66 -37.43
C ASN A 106 2.20 8.60 -35.97
N SER A 107 2.89 9.65 -35.52
CA SER A 107 3.12 9.89 -34.09
C SER A 107 1.79 10.17 -33.41
N THR A 108 1.08 9.12 -33.04
CA THR A 108 0.00 9.20 -32.06
C THR A 108 0.66 9.57 -30.74
N VAL A 109 0.61 10.84 -30.36
CA VAL A 109 0.87 11.25 -28.99
C VAL A 109 -0.05 10.38 -28.12
N PRO A 110 0.48 9.49 -27.26
CA PRO A 110 -0.40 8.69 -26.44
C PRO A 110 -1.10 9.67 -25.50
N ASN A 111 -2.40 9.85 -25.71
CA ASN A 111 -3.27 10.56 -24.80
C ASN A 111 -3.40 9.68 -23.55
N THR A 112 -2.36 9.68 -22.70
CA THR A 112 -2.33 8.90 -21.47
C THR A 112 -3.36 9.50 -20.53
N THR A 113 -4.57 8.98 -20.59
CA THR A 113 -5.57 9.26 -19.56
C THR A 113 -4.99 8.69 -18.27
N PRO A 114 -4.81 9.52 -17.22
CA PRO A 114 -4.24 9.04 -15.98
C PRO A 114 -5.12 7.91 -15.43
N THR A 115 -4.50 6.76 -15.16
CA THR A 115 -5.17 5.61 -14.55
C THR A 115 -5.27 5.86 -13.06
N PHE A 116 -6.41 5.51 -12.46
CA PHE A 116 -6.65 5.65 -11.03
C PHE A 116 -6.96 4.29 -10.42
N PHE A 117 -6.46 4.04 -9.22
CA PHE A 117 -6.86 2.90 -8.39
C PHE A 117 -7.63 3.39 -7.17
N THR A 118 -8.45 2.52 -6.58
CA THR A 118 -9.37 2.89 -5.49
C THR A 118 -8.98 2.22 -4.17
N ILE A 119 -8.96 3.01 -3.09
CA ILE A 119 -8.86 2.56 -1.70
C ILE A 119 -10.13 3.00 -0.97
N LYS A 120 -10.70 2.11 -0.15
CA LYS A 120 -11.82 2.42 0.74
C LYS A 120 -11.35 2.40 2.19
N VAL A 121 -11.65 3.45 2.94
CA VAL A 121 -11.20 3.64 4.33
C VAL A 121 -12.37 4.08 5.20
N ALA A 122 -12.55 3.43 6.35
CA ALA A 122 -13.46 3.88 7.39
C ALA A 122 -12.68 4.76 8.37
N VAL A 123 -12.95 6.07 8.37
CA VAL A 123 -12.28 7.04 9.24
C VAL A 123 -13.05 7.15 10.54
N ARG A 124 -12.39 6.85 11.66
CA ARG A 124 -12.98 6.98 12.99
C ARG A 124 -13.00 8.45 13.41
N ALA A 125 -14.06 8.85 14.11
CA ALA A 125 -14.16 10.20 14.67
C ALA A 125 -13.57 10.32 16.08
N ASP A 126 -13.32 9.18 16.73
CA ASP A 126 -12.83 9.11 18.11
C ASP A 126 -11.32 9.39 18.23
N ALA A 127 -10.83 9.53 19.46
CA ALA A 127 -9.42 9.79 19.75
C ALA A 127 -8.47 8.59 19.56
N THR A 128 -8.95 7.45 19.03
CA THR A 128 -8.09 6.28 18.77
C THR A 128 -6.96 6.68 17.83
N ASN A 129 -5.73 6.21 18.10
CA ASN A 129 -4.53 6.56 17.32
C ASN A 129 -4.35 8.08 17.17
N ASN A 130 -4.56 8.82 18.26
CA ASN A 130 -4.46 10.29 18.28
C ASN A 130 -5.39 10.98 17.26
N GLY A 131 -6.55 10.38 16.99
CA GLY A 131 -7.55 10.94 16.06
C GLY A 131 -7.25 10.71 14.57
N TRP A 132 -6.21 9.92 14.25
CA TRP A 132 -5.78 9.70 12.87
C TRP A 132 -6.01 8.25 12.42
N THR A 133 -6.61 8.11 11.23
CA THR A 133 -6.76 6.85 10.52
C THR A 133 -5.71 6.75 9.42
N ASN A 134 -4.84 5.75 9.49
CA ASN A 134 -3.91 5.43 8.42
C ASN A 134 -4.67 4.79 7.24
N SER A 135 -4.57 5.39 6.06
CA SER A 135 -5.25 4.88 4.85
C SER A 135 -4.57 3.66 4.21
N GLY A 136 -3.31 3.40 4.55
CA GLY A 136 -2.44 2.45 3.86
C GLY A 136 -1.87 2.96 2.53
N LEU A 137 -2.26 4.15 2.07
CA LEU A 137 -1.75 4.76 0.85
C LEU A 137 -0.45 5.52 1.11
N VAL A 138 0.62 5.10 0.43
CA VAL A 138 1.83 5.92 0.27
C VAL A 138 1.65 6.81 -0.94
N VAL A 139 1.66 8.12 -0.70
CA VAL A 139 1.51 9.17 -1.71
C VAL A 139 2.88 9.65 -2.16
N ARG A 140 3.00 9.98 -3.45
CA ARG A 140 4.16 10.67 -4.02
C ARG A 140 3.83 12.11 -4.37
N LYS A 141 4.80 13.02 -4.22
CA LYS A 141 4.69 14.40 -4.70
C LYS A 141 4.36 14.40 -6.20
N GLY A 142 3.37 15.20 -6.58
CA GLY A 142 2.88 15.27 -7.96
C GLY A 142 1.76 14.28 -8.29
N GLN A 143 1.50 13.29 -7.42
CA GLN A 143 0.40 12.34 -7.61
C GLN A 143 -0.96 13.02 -7.45
N ARG A 144 -1.89 12.77 -8.37
CA ARG A 144 -3.28 13.25 -8.25
C ARG A 144 -4.10 12.31 -7.40
N LEU A 145 -4.87 12.87 -6.48
CA LEU A 145 -5.84 12.16 -5.66
C LEU A 145 -7.22 12.78 -5.84
N ARG A 146 -8.24 11.93 -5.88
CA ARG A 146 -9.65 12.30 -5.78
C ARG A 146 -10.23 11.62 -4.56
N ILE A 147 -10.80 12.40 -3.67
CA ILE A 147 -11.41 11.93 -2.44
C ILE A 147 -12.91 12.15 -2.55
N THR A 148 -13.67 11.12 -2.21
CA THR A 148 -15.09 11.26 -1.90
C THR A 148 -15.36 10.64 -0.54
N ALA A 149 -16.22 11.29 0.24
CA ALA A 149 -16.52 10.85 1.59
C ALA A 149 -18.02 10.95 1.86
N SER A 150 -18.51 9.99 2.63
CA SER A 150 -19.90 9.93 3.08
C SER A 150 -19.97 9.46 4.54
N GLY A 151 -21.19 9.30 5.05
CA GLY A 151 -21.42 8.91 6.43
C GLY A 151 -21.69 10.08 7.36
N ARG A 152 -21.68 9.77 8.66
CA ARG A 152 -22.03 10.70 9.73
C ARG A 152 -21.33 10.28 11.02
N VAL A 153 -20.89 11.27 11.77
CA VAL A 153 -20.26 11.09 13.10
C VAL A 153 -21.01 11.92 14.13
N SER A 154 -20.96 11.50 15.39
CA SER A 154 -21.40 12.29 16.54
C SER A 154 -20.22 13.09 17.07
N LEU A 155 -20.41 14.39 17.26
CA LEU A 155 -19.48 15.33 17.89
C LEU A 155 -19.82 15.51 19.39
N GLY A 156 -20.15 14.38 20.04
CA GLY A 156 -20.76 14.36 21.38
C GLY A 156 -21.94 15.32 21.56
N LYS A 157 -21.80 16.26 22.50
CA LYS A 157 -22.86 17.24 22.83
C LYS A 157 -23.07 18.30 21.75
N LYS A 158 -22.12 18.47 20.82
CA LYS A 158 -22.20 19.47 19.75
C LYS A 158 -23.09 19.03 18.57
N GLY A 159 -23.56 17.77 18.57
CA GLY A 159 -24.49 17.22 17.58
C GLY A 159 -23.82 16.27 16.61
N PHE A 160 -24.25 16.29 15.35
CA PHE A 160 -23.74 15.39 14.31
C PHE A 160 -23.10 16.16 13.17
N SER A 161 -22.12 15.53 12.51
CA SER A 161 -21.46 16.06 11.33
C SER A 161 -21.42 15.05 10.20
N ASN A 162 -21.48 15.55 8.97
CA ASN A 162 -21.08 14.81 7.77
C ASN A 162 -19.64 15.21 7.40
N PRO A 163 -19.01 14.58 6.39
CA PRO A 163 -17.64 14.91 6.02
C PRO A 163 -17.40 16.38 5.62
N ALA A 164 -18.42 17.13 5.18
CA ALA A 164 -18.29 18.56 4.88
C ALA A 164 -18.19 19.44 6.15
N GLY A 165 -18.55 18.89 7.31
CA GLY A 165 -18.53 19.60 8.59
C GLY A 165 -19.75 20.50 8.82
N VAL A 166 -19.76 21.14 9.99
CA VAL A 166 -20.76 22.12 10.41
C VAL A 166 -20.10 23.50 10.47
N PRO A 167 -20.29 24.36 9.46
CA PRO A 167 -19.56 25.64 9.34
C PRO A 167 -19.93 26.65 10.44
N THR A 168 -21.14 26.55 10.99
CA THR A 168 -21.65 27.46 12.01
C THR A 168 -21.32 27.03 13.43
N LEU A 169 -20.69 25.87 13.63
CA LEU A 169 -20.34 25.34 14.95
C LEU A 169 -18.94 25.85 15.34
N PRO A 170 -18.82 26.76 16.33
CA PRO A 170 -17.52 27.26 16.76
C PRO A 170 -16.74 26.18 17.49
N ASP A 171 -15.45 26.06 17.15
CA ASP A 171 -14.51 25.20 17.84
C ASP A 171 -13.11 25.81 17.67
N PRO A 172 -12.55 26.48 18.69
CA PRO A 172 -11.26 27.15 18.60
C PRO A 172 -10.07 26.18 18.71
N ASP A 173 -10.31 24.95 19.17
CA ASP A 173 -9.26 23.99 19.51
C ASP A 173 -8.99 22.99 18.37
N LYS A 174 -9.84 22.97 17.34
CA LYS A 174 -9.62 22.19 16.12
C LYS A 174 -8.34 22.60 15.37
N LEU A 175 -7.75 21.62 14.67
CA LEU A 175 -6.51 21.78 13.90
C LEU A 175 -6.64 22.82 12.78
N MET A 176 -7.73 22.78 12.00
CA MET A 176 -8.00 23.74 10.94
C MET A 176 -9.09 24.73 11.36
N ARG A 177 -8.69 25.79 12.08
CA ARG A 177 -9.60 26.78 12.69
C ARG A 177 -10.54 27.48 11.71
N ASN A 178 -10.09 27.69 10.48
CA ASN A 178 -10.86 28.37 9.43
C ASN A 178 -11.81 27.42 8.67
N GLU A 179 -11.75 26.11 8.94
CA GLU A 179 -12.54 25.10 8.26
C GLU A 179 -13.68 24.59 9.14
N PRO A 180 -14.78 24.05 8.58
CA PRO A 180 -15.92 23.58 9.36
C PRO A 180 -15.55 22.55 10.45
N THR A 181 -16.21 22.64 11.60
CA THR A 181 -16.04 21.70 12.71
C THR A 181 -16.64 20.35 12.34
N GLY A 182 -15.94 19.25 12.66
CA GLY A 182 -16.35 17.90 12.29
C GLY A 182 -16.07 17.54 10.83
N ALA A 183 -15.46 18.42 10.04
CA ALA A 183 -15.12 18.10 8.65
C ALA A 183 -14.02 17.04 8.53
N LEU A 184 -14.03 16.29 7.42
CA LEU A 184 -12.93 15.39 7.08
C LEU A 184 -11.69 16.20 6.68
N ILE A 185 -10.56 15.88 7.28
CA ILE A 185 -9.24 16.44 7.00
C ILE A 185 -8.22 15.34 6.74
N ALA A 186 -7.07 15.74 6.20
CA ALA A 186 -5.95 14.85 5.97
C ALA A 186 -4.60 15.51 6.26
N VAL A 187 -3.58 14.68 6.37
CA VAL A 187 -2.17 15.07 6.32
C VAL A 187 -1.39 14.00 5.55
N ILE A 188 -0.33 14.42 4.84
CA ILE A 188 0.58 13.51 4.15
C ILE A 188 1.92 13.56 4.88
N GLY A 189 2.34 12.42 5.42
CA GLY A 189 3.41 12.36 6.42
C GLY A 189 2.90 12.74 7.82
N ASP A 190 3.54 12.20 8.85
CA ASP A 190 3.21 12.42 10.27
C ASP A 190 4.17 13.40 10.96
N ASP A 191 5.02 14.07 10.18
CA ASP A 191 6.11 14.95 10.62
C ASP A 191 5.82 16.44 10.40
N ASN A 192 4.57 16.82 10.12
CA ASN A 192 4.19 18.18 9.72
C ASN A 192 2.75 18.55 10.07
N ASP A 193 2.47 19.86 10.04
CA ASP A 193 1.15 20.46 10.30
C ASP A 193 0.46 21.00 9.02
N ASP A 194 0.81 20.47 7.84
CA ASP A 194 0.23 20.89 6.55
C ASP A 194 -1.09 20.16 6.29
N PHE A 195 -2.10 20.51 7.09
CA PHE A 195 -3.41 19.87 7.03
C PHE A 195 -4.20 20.28 5.78
N LEU A 196 -4.90 19.29 5.21
CA LEU A 196 -5.72 19.43 4.04
C LEU A 196 -7.20 19.29 4.43
N PHE A 197 -8.01 20.30 4.14
CA PHE A 197 -9.47 20.19 4.23
C PHE A 197 -10.02 19.32 3.10
N LEU A 198 -10.55 18.13 3.38
CA LEU A 198 -11.08 17.26 2.31
C LEU A 198 -12.57 17.46 2.08
N GLY A 199 -13.34 17.68 3.15
CA GLY A 199 -14.79 17.78 3.05
C GLY A 199 -15.43 16.48 2.51
N ALA A 200 -16.60 16.62 1.87
CA ALA A 200 -17.28 15.49 1.22
C ALA A 200 -16.65 15.09 -0.12
N ARG A 201 -15.94 16.01 -0.79
CA ARG A 201 -15.24 15.75 -2.04
C ARG A 201 -14.09 16.72 -2.22
N ARG A 202 -12.92 16.21 -2.58
CA ARG A 202 -11.78 17.04 -2.98
C ARG A 202 -10.86 16.31 -3.95
N ASP A 203 -10.42 17.04 -4.96
CA ASP A 203 -9.38 16.60 -5.88
C ASP A 203 -8.14 17.47 -5.63
N PHE A 204 -6.96 16.87 -5.57
CA PHE A 204 -5.72 17.61 -5.36
C PHE A 204 -4.49 16.89 -5.91
N VAL A 205 -3.40 17.64 -6.06
CA VAL A 205 -2.07 17.11 -6.38
C VAL A 205 -1.24 17.13 -5.10
N ALA A 206 -0.68 16.00 -4.71
CA ALA A 206 0.14 15.89 -3.52
C ALA A 206 1.40 16.77 -3.63
N GLN A 207 1.71 17.52 -2.56
CA GLN A 207 2.85 18.44 -2.53
C GLN A 207 4.12 17.81 -1.92
N ARG A 208 3.98 16.63 -1.32
CA ARG A 208 5.06 15.86 -0.69
C ARG A 208 4.81 14.35 -0.78
N ASP A 209 5.87 13.60 -0.53
CA ASP A 209 5.83 12.15 -0.35
C ASP A 209 5.39 11.83 1.09
N GLY A 210 4.75 10.69 1.30
CA GLY A 210 4.41 10.21 2.64
C GLY A 210 3.14 9.36 2.70
N VAL A 211 2.86 8.78 3.86
CA VAL A 211 1.59 8.07 4.10
C VAL A 211 0.46 9.08 4.26
N LEU A 212 -0.70 8.81 3.64
CA LEU A 212 -1.90 9.62 3.82
C LEU A 212 -2.66 9.19 5.08
N PHE A 213 -2.84 10.14 6.00
CA PHE A 213 -3.67 9.99 7.18
C PHE A 213 -4.95 10.83 7.06
N LEU A 214 -6.03 10.31 7.64
CA LEU A 214 -7.36 10.93 7.59
C LEU A 214 -7.88 11.14 9.02
N GLY A 215 -8.54 12.27 9.27
CA GLY A 215 -9.05 12.62 10.59
C GLY A 215 -10.26 13.56 10.55
N VAL A 216 -10.77 13.91 11.72
CA VAL A 216 -11.91 14.81 11.89
C VAL A 216 -11.42 16.15 12.45
N ASN A 217 -11.87 17.25 11.84
CA ASN A 217 -11.49 18.61 12.24
C ASN A 217 -12.27 19.07 13.48
N GLU A 218 -11.83 18.64 14.65
CA GLU A 218 -12.46 18.97 15.93
C GLU A 218 -11.40 19.03 17.04
N GLY A 219 -11.64 19.88 18.05
CA GLY A 219 -10.73 20.06 19.19
C GLY A 219 -10.90 19.04 20.32
N GLU A 220 -12.06 18.39 20.41
CA GLU A 220 -12.37 17.38 21.42
C GLU A 220 -12.86 16.10 20.73
N LEU A 221 -12.00 15.07 20.69
CA LEU A 221 -12.30 13.82 19.98
C LEU A 221 -12.76 12.71 20.94
N THR A 222 -12.68 12.91 22.26
CA THR A 222 -12.92 11.82 23.22
C THR A 222 -14.39 11.49 23.42
N ASP A 223 -15.30 12.41 23.10
CA ASP A 223 -16.75 12.21 23.13
C ASP A 223 -17.36 11.88 21.76
N ASN A 224 -16.50 11.67 20.75
CA ASN A 224 -16.92 11.37 19.39
C ASN A 224 -17.22 9.89 19.19
N THR A 225 -18.19 9.61 18.30
CA THR A 225 -18.51 8.25 17.86
C THR A 225 -18.88 8.21 16.38
N GLY A 226 -18.84 7.02 15.79
CA GLY A 226 -19.17 6.80 14.39
C GLY A 226 -17.97 6.91 13.45
N THR A 227 -18.26 6.85 12.15
CA THR A 227 -17.24 6.81 11.10
C THR A 227 -17.68 7.57 9.85
N TYR A 228 -16.70 8.06 9.09
CA TYR A 228 -16.87 8.42 7.69
C TYR A 228 -16.41 7.28 6.78
N ASP A 229 -17.15 7.05 5.70
CA ASP A 229 -16.77 6.12 4.63
C ASP A 229 -16.11 6.92 3.52
N VAL A 230 -14.78 6.75 3.37
CA VAL A 230 -13.95 7.50 2.43
C VAL A 230 -13.51 6.60 1.29
N VAL A 231 -13.65 7.09 0.07
CA VAL A 231 -13.14 6.49 -1.16
C VAL A 231 -12.05 7.41 -1.70
N ILE A 232 -10.86 6.84 -1.87
CA ILE A 232 -9.66 7.49 -2.37
C ILE A 232 -9.38 6.91 -3.74
N GLU A 233 -9.41 7.74 -4.78
CA GLU A 233 -8.90 7.38 -6.09
C GLU A 233 -7.55 8.05 -6.26
N ALA A 234 -6.48 7.28 -6.36
CA ALA A 234 -5.13 7.81 -6.54
C ALA A 234 -4.62 7.48 -7.94
N GLU A 235 -4.01 8.45 -8.59
CA GLU A 235 -3.36 8.29 -9.89
C GLU A 235 -2.23 7.27 -9.75
N ALA A 236 -2.24 6.25 -10.58
CA ALA A 236 -1.12 5.35 -10.70
C ALA A 236 0.06 6.14 -11.29
N SER A 237 1.23 6.04 -10.66
CA SER A 237 2.42 6.74 -11.14
C SER A 237 2.82 6.18 -12.51
N GLY A 238 2.47 6.89 -13.59
CA GLY A 238 2.92 6.55 -14.95
C GLY A 238 4.44 6.74 -15.04
N SER A 239 5.14 5.72 -15.52
CA SER A 239 6.56 5.83 -15.88
C SER A 239 6.72 6.88 -16.97
N ILE A 240 7.40 7.98 -16.67
CA ILE A 240 7.91 8.87 -17.73
C ILE A 240 9.02 8.09 -18.42
N PRO A 241 8.90 7.77 -19.73
CA PRO A 241 10.01 7.19 -20.46
C PRO A 241 11.16 8.20 -20.46
N ARG A 242 12.32 7.79 -19.93
CA ARG A 242 13.59 8.46 -20.19
C ARG A 242 14.23 7.86 -21.43
#